data_AF-A0A6L8LXP2-F1
#
_entry.id   AF-A0A6L8LXP2-F1
#
_cell.length_a   1.000
_cell.length_b   1.000
_cell.length_c   1.000
_cell.angle_alpha   90.00
_cell.angle_beta   90.00
_cell.angle_gamma   90.00
#
_symmetry.space_group_name_H-M   'P 1'
#
loop_
_entity.id
_entity.type
_entity.pdbx_description
1 polymer ?
#
loop_
_entity_poly.entity_id
_entity_poly.type
_entity_poly.pdbx_seq_one_letter_code
_entity_poly.pdbx_strand_id
1 'polypeptide(L)'
;MIGYSLRVFLCVIGLSFFTHHSALANTPSRYIELEDIKLQRKPCQSGYEPISLSTAMMYQQRLAAKMGEWQLTNIEDGLIIMGPGHKGNIKIANRLAYTSWCIESDKKNTYQADVSLPLTLKAPNRQKLEWLMVNSKEFYEPLAELANLLGYAWSGGVDGRQSGEDMVTSVYDRGVYQIKSDAIGFGMPCNGYRCDDRLVIDITNLSYQLLPSTVAQRDSTDEAQEILGVRRATVTNESDINQQYRVTFSYKKQTSWKFKSSINFEQAVSVKSDFTLPFIGESEVEVSFSAGQSWGEENSGAASELVTDTIVVNVPPKRRQEVLMTIYKTSKVYPYKGQARVSYDLGLYGFLSYSGNADIEHPINRPHKYYQWEIGRKTSGGNNLGDQFENRNLPLQDHTWDWPWVVNSFGLPYAQAVIDAIERPIVTEVGGDLSLQSVYGADVYYGETEDLESSNRVRRSLDNASEWKVINTFDALPYVNVEVERL
;
A
#
# COMPACT_ATOMS: atom_id res chain seq x y z
N MET A 1 -59.34 73.14 16.84
CA MET A 1 -60.32 72.16 17.34
C MET A 1 -60.41 71.04 16.30
N ILE A 2 -60.50 69.80 16.77
CA ILE A 2 -60.66 68.54 16.00
C ILE A 2 -59.34 67.93 15.47
N GLY A 3 -58.87 66.94 16.22
CA GLY A 3 -57.84 66.00 15.82
C GLY A 3 -58.40 64.90 14.92
N TYR A 4 -57.56 64.39 14.02
CA TYR A 4 -57.90 63.28 13.14
C TYR A 4 -57.45 61.96 13.73
N SER A 5 -58.47 61.15 14.02
CA SER A 5 -58.39 59.76 14.46
C SER A 5 -57.97 58.86 13.31
N LEU A 6 -56.97 58.03 13.63
CA LEU A 6 -56.42 56.90 12.89
C LEU A 6 -57.53 55.88 12.54
N ARG A 7 -57.76 55.60 11.25
CA ARG A 7 -58.45 54.39 10.80
C ARG A 7 -57.51 53.58 9.92
N VAL A 8 -56.96 52.53 10.52
CA VAL A 8 -56.18 51.47 9.89
C VAL A 8 -57.10 50.66 8.98
N PHE A 9 -56.87 50.71 7.67
CA PHE A 9 -57.43 49.75 6.73
C PHE A 9 -56.50 48.53 6.71
N LEU A 10 -56.97 47.41 7.27
CA LEU A 10 -56.38 46.09 7.04
C LEU A 10 -56.54 45.75 5.56
N CYS A 11 -55.45 45.79 4.80
CA CYS A 11 -55.39 45.14 3.50
C CYS A 11 -54.97 43.68 3.75
N VAL A 12 -55.92 42.75 3.61
CA VAL A 12 -55.67 41.32 3.63
C VAL A 12 -54.89 40.97 2.36
N ILE A 13 -53.56 40.97 2.46
CA ILE A 13 -52.70 40.35 1.44
C ILE A 13 -52.73 38.85 1.73
N GLY A 14 -53.38 38.10 0.83
CA GLY A 14 -53.31 36.65 0.82
C GLY A 14 -51.85 36.22 0.67
N LEU A 15 -51.28 35.71 1.75
CA LEU A 15 -50.04 34.94 1.74
C LEU A 15 -50.31 33.62 1.03
N SER A 16 -50.19 33.61 -0.30
CA SER A 16 -49.85 32.40 -1.02
C SER A 16 -48.42 32.04 -0.62
N PHE A 17 -48.29 31.10 0.31
CA PHE A 17 -47.06 30.36 0.55
C PHE A 17 -46.70 29.62 -0.75
N PHE A 18 -45.99 30.28 -1.66
CA PHE A 18 -45.14 29.58 -2.60
C PHE A 18 -43.96 29.07 -1.79
N THR A 19 -44.05 27.81 -1.36
CA THR A 19 -42.87 27.04 -1.05
C THR A 19 -42.04 26.97 -2.32
N HIS A 20 -41.05 27.85 -2.45
CA HIS A 20 -39.92 27.58 -3.33
C HIS A 20 -39.16 26.39 -2.72
N HIS A 21 -39.68 25.18 -2.96
CA HIS A 21 -38.80 24.06 -3.23
C HIS A 21 -38.09 24.45 -4.52
N SER A 22 -36.98 25.18 -4.40
CA SER A 22 -35.93 25.09 -5.40
C SER A 22 -35.54 23.62 -5.40
N ALA A 23 -36.14 22.88 -6.34
CA ALA A 23 -35.63 21.61 -6.77
C ALA A 23 -34.13 21.83 -6.98
N LEU A 24 -33.32 21.21 -6.12
CA LEU A 24 -32.01 20.78 -6.52
C LEU A 24 -32.26 20.01 -7.81
N ALA A 25 -32.04 20.66 -8.94
CA ALA A 25 -31.94 19.94 -10.20
C ALA A 25 -30.88 18.89 -9.91
N ASN A 26 -31.32 17.64 -9.91
CA ASN A 26 -30.47 16.49 -9.74
C ASN A 26 -29.54 16.50 -10.94
N THR A 27 -28.40 17.17 -10.80
CA THR A 27 -27.41 17.29 -11.87
C THR A 27 -26.98 15.86 -12.17
N PRO A 28 -27.18 15.34 -13.40
CA PRO A 28 -26.87 13.95 -13.68
C PRO A 28 -25.42 13.67 -13.32
N SER A 29 -25.19 12.58 -12.58
CA SER A 29 -23.86 11.96 -12.45
C SER A 29 -23.27 11.84 -13.87
N ARG A 30 -22.10 12.45 -14.09
CA ARG A 30 -21.34 12.37 -15.35
C ARG A 30 -20.32 11.22 -15.34
N TYR A 31 -20.49 10.26 -14.44
CA TYR A 31 -19.79 8.98 -14.50
C TYR A 31 -20.69 8.00 -15.27
N ILE A 32 -20.14 7.18 -16.18
CA ILE A 32 -20.89 6.02 -16.67
C ILE A 32 -20.89 5.02 -15.54
N GLU A 33 -22.02 4.88 -14.88
CA GLU A 33 -22.24 3.77 -13.97
C GLU A 33 -22.62 2.52 -14.77
N LEU A 34 -22.45 1.33 -14.18
CA LEU A 34 -22.87 0.09 -14.83
C LEU A 34 -24.39 0.11 -15.16
N GLU A 35 -25.14 0.91 -14.42
CA GLU A 35 -26.56 1.19 -14.57
C GLU A 35 -26.86 2.01 -15.82
N ASP A 36 -25.92 2.83 -16.30
CA ASP A 36 -26.06 3.63 -17.52
C ASP A 36 -25.89 2.78 -18.80
N ILE A 37 -25.20 1.65 -18.68
CA ILE A 37 -24.96 0.72 -19.79
C ILE A 37 -26.17 -0.21 -19.93
N LYS A 38 -26.84 -0.14 -21.08
CA LYS A 38 -28.06 -0.89 -21.37
C LYS A 38 -27.81 -1.99 -22.38
N LEU A 39 -28.28 -3.19 -22.10
CA LEU A 39 -28.33 -4.27 -23.09
C LEU A 39 -29.49 -4.00 -24.04
N GLN A 40 -29.21 -3.75 -25.30
CA GLN A 40 -30.23 -3.48 -26.31
C GLN A 40 -30.14 -4.49 -27.46
N ARG A 41 -31.19 -4.56 -28.29
CA ARG A 41 -31.11 -5.26 -29.59
C ARG A 41 -30.24 -4.42 -30.53
N LYS A 42 -29.56 -5.08 -31.47
CA LYS A 42 -28.76 -4.40 -32.50
C LYS A 42 -29.68 -3.81 -33.60
N PRO A 43 -29.45 -2.57 -34.09
CA PRO A 43 -28.51 -1.56 -33.59
C PRO A 43 -29.01 -0.87 -32.31
N CYS A 44 -28.11 -0.20 -31.57
CA CYS A 44 -28.50 0.65 -30.45
C CYS A 44 -29.62 1.62 -30.87
N GLN A 45 -30.55 1.87 -29.96
CA GLN A 45 -31.67 2.77 -30.19
C GLN A 45 -31.18 4.21 -30.40
N SER A 46 -32.00 5.04 -31.04
CA SER A 46 -31.68 6.45 -31.25
C SER A 46 -31.36 7.15 -29.91
N GLY A 47 -30.27 7.93 -29.88
CA GLY A 47 -29.74 8.54 -28.66
C GLY A 47 -28.74 7.66 -27.89
N TYR A 48 -28.53 6.41 -28.33
CA TYR A 48 -27.56 5.50 -27.76
C TYR A 48 -26.58 5.00 -28.82
N GLU A 49 -25.35 4.75 -28.40
CA GLU A 49 -24.27 4.19 -29.21
C GLU A 49 -23.65 2.96 -28.54
N PRO A 50 -23.01 2.06 -29.30
CA PRO A 50 -22.26 0.96 -28.71
C PRO A 50 -21.20 1.51 -27.74
N ILE A 51 -21.06 0.85 -26.57
CA ILE A 51 -19.98 1.18 -25.63
C ILE A 51 -18.61 0.95 -26.26
N SER A 52 -17.62 1.71 -25.80
CA SER A 52 -16.25 1.55 -26.27
C SER A 52 -15.60 0.27 -25.77
N LEU A 53 -14.50 -0.14 -26.40
CA LEU A 53 -13.67 -1.23 -25.89
C LEU A 53 -13.17 -0.94 -24.47
N SER A 54 -12.78 0.30 -24.18
CA SER A 54 -12.33 0.72 -22.85
C SER A 54 -13.43 0.57 -21.80
N THR A 55 -14.65 1.06 -22.08
CA THR A 55 -15.81 0.88 -21.19
C THR A 55 -16.16 -0.60 -21.01
N ALA A 56 -16.08 -1.39 -22.08
CA ALA A 56 -16.34 -2.83 -22.03
C ALA A 56 -15.32 -3.59 -21.19
N MET A 57 -14.04 -3.21 -21.26
CA MET A 57 -12.97 -3.80 -20.43
C MET A 57 -13.12 -3.41 -18.95
N MET A 58 -13.45 -2.14 -18.68
CA MET A 58 -13.68 -1.64 -17.32
C MET A 58 -14.75 -2.42 -16.58
N TYR A 59 -15.86 -2.69 -17.26
CA TYR A 59 -16.99 -3.43 -16.69
C TYR A 59 -17.04 -4.88 -17.12
N GLN A 60 -15.96 -5.44 -17.66
CA GLN A 60 -15.95 -6.73 -18.37
C GLN A 60 -16.67 -7.85 -17.61
N GLN A 61 -16.25 -8.10 -16.37
CA GLN A 61 -16.83 -9.16 -15.55
C GLN A 61 -18.27 -8.86 -15.14
N ARG A 62 -18.61 -7.58 -14.91
CA ARG A 62 -19.94 -7.14 -14.49
C ARG A 62 -20.95 -7.14 -15.66
N LEU A 63 -20.52 -6.80 -16.86
CA LEU A 63 -21.31 -6.90 -18.10
C LEU A 63 -21.53 -8.37 -18.46
N ALA A 64 -20.48 -9.20 -18.41
CA ALA A 64 -20.60 -10.64 -18.63
C ALA A 64 -21.59 -11.27 -17.65
N ALA A 65 -21.56 -10.90 -16.37
CA ALA A 65 -22.51 -11.39 -15.37
C ALA A 65 -23.99 -11.02 -15.66
N LYS A 66 -24.25 -9.98 -16.46
CA LYS A 66 -25.59 -9.59 -16.92
C LYS A 66 -26.02 -10.29 -18.22
N MET A 67 -25.18 -11.19 -18.76
CA MET A 67 -25.43 -11.93 -20.00
C MET A 67 -25.77 -13.40 -19.70
N GLY A 68 -26.41 -14.08 -20.65
CA GLY A 68 -26.50 -15.54 -20.64
C GLY A 68 -25.12 -16.20 -20.73
N GLU A 69 -25.00 -17.43 -20.20
CA GLU A 69 -23.71 -18.14 -20.02
C GLU A 69 -22.81 -18.14 -21.26
N TRP A 70 -23.40 -18.39 -22.43
CA TRP A 70 -22.71 -18.48 -23.73
C TRP A 70 -23.10 -17.33 -24.69
N GLN A 71 -23.72 -16.27 -24.18
CA GLN A 71 -24.20 -15.16 -24.99
C GLN A 71 -23.04 -14.36 -25.59
N LEU A 72 -23.23 -13.86 -26.82
CA LEU A 72 -22.35 -12.89 -27.46
C LEU A 72 -23.10 -11.56 -27.59
N THR A 73 -22.43 -10.45 -27.30
CA THR A 73 -23.04 -9.11 -27.37
C THR A 73 -22.05 -8.13 -27.98
N ASN A 74 -22.51 -7.34 -28.96
CA ASN A 74 -21.64 -6.39 -29.65
C ASN A 74 -21.26 -5.22 -28.73
N ILE A 75 -20.07 -4.69 -28.97
CA ILE A 75 -19.61 -3.38 -28.53
C ILE A 75 -19.20 -2.58 -29.79
N GLU A 76 -18.44 -1.49 -29.67
CA GLU A 76 -17.99 -0.71 -30.84
C GLU A 76 -17.11 -1.50 -31.85
N ASP A 77 -16.97 -0.95 -33.05
CA ASP A 77 -16.00 -1.36 -34.08
C ASP A 77 -15.94 -2.85 -34.43
N GLY A 78 -17.09 -3.52 -34.34
CA GLY A 78 -17.22 -4.93 -34.71
C GLY A 78 -16.63 -5.90 -33.70
N LEU A 79 -16.40 -5.46 -32.47
CA LEU A 79 -16.02 -6.30 -31.35
C LEU A 79 -17.25 -6.90 -30.65
N ILE A 80 -17.04 -8.04 -30.00
CA ILE A 80 -18.04 -8.69 -29.13
C ILE A 80 -17.44 -9.00 -27.77
N ILE A 81 -18.23 -8.82 -26.71
CA ILE A 81 -18.00 -9.40 -25.39
C ILE A 81 -18.76 -10.73 -25.29
N MET A 82 -18.16 -11.71 -24.63
CA MET A 82 -18.71 -13.06 -24.46
C MET A 82 -19.21 -13.27 -23.03
N GLY A 83 -20.22 -14.11 -22.84
CA GLY A 83 -20.82 -14.41 -21.54
C GLY A 83 -19.84 -15.06 -20.54
N PRO A 84 -20.31 -15.34 -19.31
CA PRO A 84 -19.46 -15.80 -18.22
C PRO A 84 -18.84 -17.18 -18.46
N GLY A 85 -19.45 -18.05 -19.29
CA GLY A 85 -18.84 -19.31 -19.75
C GLY A 85 -17.53 -19.11 -20.53
N HIS A 86 -17.31 -17.91 -21.07
CA HIS A 86 -16.07 -17.47 -21.71
C HIS A 86 -15.33 -16.39 -20.89
N LYS A 87 -15.62 -16.26 -19.59
CA LYS A 87 -14.97 -15.33 -18.65
C LYS A 87 -15.04 -13.85 -19.05
N GLY A 88 -16.06 -13.45 -19.83
CA GLY A 88 -16.18 -12.07 -20.27
C GLY A 88 -15.23 -11.69 -21.41
N ASN A 89 -14.52 -12.63 -22.04
CA ASN A 89 -13.50 -12.33 -23.05
C ASN A 89 -14.06 -11.50 -24.22
N ILE A 90 -13.25 -10.56 -24.72
CA ILE A 90 -13.59 -9.68 -25.83
C ILE A 90 -12.77 -10.07 -27.06
N LYS A 91 -13.40 -10.09 -28.24
CA LYS A 91 -12.71 -10.40 -29.50
C LYS A 91 -13.38 -9.73 -30.70
N ILE A 92 -12.67 -9.71 -31.82
CA ILE A 92 -13.23 -9.34 -33.12
C ILE A 92 -14.34 -10.34 -33.49
N ALA A 93 -15.50 -9.81 -33.87
CA ALA A 93 -16.63 -10.61 -34.25
C ALA A 93 -16.48 -11.11 -35.68
N ASN A 94 -16.47 -12.43 -35.87
CA ASN A 94 -16.63 -13.03 -37.21
C ASN A 94 -18.03 -12.74 -37.79
N ARG A 95 -19.02 -12.53 -36.91
CA ARG A 95 -20.38 -12.06 -37.22
C ARG A 95 -20.94 -11.31 -36.03
N LEU A 96 -21.57 -10.17 -36.30
CA LEU A 96 -22.20 -9.34 -35.26
C LEU A 96 -23.39 -10.08 -34.61
N ALA A 97 -23.46 -10.00 -33.28
CA ALA A 97 -24.52 -10.56 -32.45
C ALA A 97 -25.84 -9.78 -32.59
N TYR A 98 -26.93 -10.38 -32.07
CA TYR A 98 -28.26 -9.78 -32.07
C TYR A 98 -28.46 -8.72 -30.98
N THR A 99 -27.59 -8.67 -29.97
CA THR A 99 -27.61 -7.70 -28.88
C THR A 99 -26.37 -6.83 -28.89
N SER A 100 -26.46 -5.62 -28.34
CA SER A 100 -25.36 -4.67 -28.21
C SER A 100 -25.40 -4.03 -26.83
N TRP A 101 -24.25 -3.82 -26.22
CA TRP A 101 -24.14 -2.97 -25.05
C TRP A 101 -24.10 -1.52 -25.50
N CYS A 102 -25.07 -0.74 -25.06
CA CYS A 102 -25.31 0.60 -25.55
C CYS A 102 -25.29 1.59 -24.40
N ILE A 103 -24.86 2.82 -24.70
CA ILE A 103 -24.85 3.93 -23.77
C ILE A 103 -25.33 5.21 -24.46
N GLU A 104 -25.90 6.13 -23.69
CA GLU A 104 -26.28 7.45 -24.19
C GLU A 104 -25.09 8.14 -24.86
N SER A 105 -25.30 8.65 -26.08
CA SER A 105 -24.23 9.19 -26.92
C SER A 105 -23.44 10.34 -26.26
N ASP A 106 -24.09 11.10 -25.37
CA ASP A 106 -23.48 12.20 -24.62
C ASP A 106 -22.59 11.72 -23.45
N LYS A 107 -22.74 10.47 -23.01
CA LYS A 107 -21.90 9.86 -21.96
C LYS A 107 -20.70 9.09 -22.52
N LYS A 108 -20.71 8.66 -23.78
CA LYS A 108 -19.68 7.79 -24.38
C LYS A 108 -18.24 8.32 -24.27
N ASN A 109 -18.06 9.65 -24.21
CA ASN A 109 -16.75 10.31 -24.19
C ASN A 109 -16.35 10.83 -22.80
N THR A 110 -17.00 10.41 -21.71
CA THR A 110 -16.58 10.81 -20.36
C THR A 110 -15.40 9.96 -19.89
N TYR A 111 -14.25 10.60 -19.66
CA TYR A 111 -13.10 10.01 -18.97
C TYR A 111 -13.52 9.37 -17.64
N GLN A 112 -13.06 8.14 -17.39
CA GLN A 112 -13.40 7.37 -16.20
C GLN A 112 -12.16 6.72 -15.63
N ALA A 113 -11.74 7.21 -14.47
CA ALA A 113 -10.89 6.46 -13.57
C ALA A 113 -11.74 5.96 -12.40
N ASP A 114 -11.71 4.66 -12.13
CA ASP A 114 -12.18 4.14 -10.84
C ASP A 114 -11.15 4.50 -9.77
N VAL A 115 -11.37 5.62 -9.11
CA VAL A 115 -10.50 6.16 -8.05
C VAL A 115 -10.90 5.65 -6.65
N SER A 116 -11.88 4.74 -6.56
CA SER A 116 -12.38 4.23 -5.26
C SER A 116 -11.36 3.42 -4.48
N LEU A 117 -10.36 2.86 -5.18
CA LEU A 117 -9.28 2.08 -4.60
C LEU A 117 -7.93 2.59 -5.11
N PRO A 118 -6.84 2.52 -4.33
CA PRO A 118 -5.49 2.83 -4.79
C PRO A 118 -5.09 2.01 -6.03
N LEU A 119 -4.29 2.60 -6.93
CA LEU A 119 -3.62 1.85 -7.99
C LEU A 119 -2.55 0.98 -7.35
N THR A 120 -2.82 -0.33 -7.25
CA THR A 120 -1.92 -1.27 -6.59
C THR A 120 -1.01 -1.93 -7.61
N LEU A 121 0.30 -1.72 -7.45
CA LEU A 121 1.33 -2.29 -8.29
C LEU A 121 2.11 -3.36 -7.52
N LYS A 122 2.57 -4.38 -8.23
CA LYS A 122 3.42 -5.43 -7.66
C LYS A 122 4.53 -5.77 -8.63
N ALA A 123 5.77 -5.69 -8.17
CA ALA A 123 6.94 -6.01 -8.97
C ALA A 123 8.07 -6.57 -8.10
N PRO A 124 8.96 -7.40 -8.67
CA PRO A 124 10.07 -8.01 -7.93
C PRO A 124 11.21 -7.03 -7.59
N ASN A 125 11.23 -5.84 -8.19
CA ASN A 125 12.22 -4.80 -7.93
C ASN A 125 11.71 -3.42 -8.37
N ARG A 126 12.45 -2.39 -7.95
CA ARG A 126 12.17 -0.97 -8.25
C ARG A 126 11.97 -0.70 -9.74
N GLN A 127 12.93 -1.09 -10.58
CA GLN A 127 12.93 -0.76 -12.01
C GLN A 127 11.70 -1.34 -12.72
N LYS A 128 11.31 -2.57 -12.36
CA LYS A 128 10.13 -3.22 -12.92
C LYS A 128 8.84 -2.57 -12.40
N LEU A 129 8.80 -2.13 -11.15
CA LEU A 129 7.66 -1.40 -10.59
C LEU A 129 7.44 -0.09 -11.35
N GLU A 130 8.50 0.71 -11.48
CA GLU A 130 8.48 2.00 -12.17
C GLU A 130 8.07 1.82 -13.63
N TRP A 131 8.65 0.85 -14.34
CA TRP A 131 8.28 0.54 -15.71
C TRP A 131 6.81 0.14 -15.87
N LEU A 132 6.28 -0.71 -14.98
CA LEU A 132 4.87 -1.10 -14.99
C LEU A 132 3.94 0.08 -14.74
N MET A 133 4.34 0.99 -13.85
CA MET A 133 3.60 2.21 -13.57
C MET A 133 3.50 3.10 -14.82
N VAL A 134 4.65 3.51 -15.37
CA VAL A 134 4.67 4.48 -16.48
C VAL A 134 4.14 3.94 -17.81
N ASN A 135 4.09 2.61 -17.97
CA ASN A 135 3.47 1.97 -19.14
C ASN A 135 2.00 1.57 -18.89
N SER A 136 1.44 1.85 -17.71
CA SER A 136 0.03 1.58 -17.44
C SER A 136 -0.82 2.69 -18.05
N LYS A 137 -1.78 2.31 -18.89
CA LYS A 137 -2.77 3.25 -19.44
C LYS A 137 -3.53 4.00 -18.33
N GLU A 138 -3.87 3.28 -17.27
CA GLU A 138 -4.51 3.83 -16.06
C GLU A 138 -3.66 4.90 -15.35
N PHE A 139 -2.34 4.93 -15.59
CA PHE A 139 -1.43 5.94 -15.07
C PHE A 139 -1.26 7.12 -16.04
N TYR A 140 -0.93 6.87 -17.31
CA TYR A 140 -0.52 7.96 -18.22
C TYR A 140 -1.67 8.68 -18.92
N GLU A 141 -2.82 8.03 -19.13
CA GLU A 141 -3.99 8.63 -19.78
C GLU A 141 -4.52 9.85 -18.99
N PRO A 142 -4.71 9.79 -17.66
CA PRO A 142 -5.05 10.99 -16.88
C PRO A 142 -4.07 12.16 -17.09
N LEU A 143 -2.77 11.87 -17.18
CA LEU A 143 -1.73 12.91 -17.34
C LEU A 143 -1.83 13.60 -18.70
N ALA A 144 -2.10 12.83 -19.75
CA ALA A 144 -2.33 13.37 -21.09
C ALA A 144 -3.65 14.17 -21.16
N GLU A 145 -4.69 13.75 -20.44
CA GLU A 145 -5.94 14.49 -20.35
C GLU A 145 -5.79 15.79 -19.56
N LEU A 146 -4.97 15.82 -18.51
CA LEU A 146 -4.60 17.07 -17.85
C LEU A 146 -3.93 18.03 -18.83
N ALA A 147 -3.02 17.54 -19.67
CA ALA A 147 -2.37 18.39 -20.67
C ALA A 147 -3.39 18.96 -21.67
N ASN A 148 -4.36 18.17 -22.10
CA ASN A 148 -5.46 18.61 -22.96
C ASN A 148 -6.34 19.68 -22.28
N LEU A 149 -6.72 19.47 -21.01
CA LEU A 149 -7.46 20.46 -20.21
C LEU A 149 -6.74 21.80 -20.13
N LEU A 150 -5.41 21.77 -20.03
CA LEU A 150 -4.57 22.96 -19.97
C LEU A 150 -4.26 23.57 -21.34
N GLY A 151 -4.64 22.90 -22.43
CA GLY A 151 -4.49 23.35 -23.81
C GLY A 151 -3.13 23.08 -24.44
N TYR A 152 -2.35 22.15 -23.90
CA TYR A 152 -1.21 21.58 -24.63
C TYR A 152 -1.70 20.88 -25.89
N ALA A 153 -1.06 21.16 -27.02
CA ALA A 153 -1.43 20.57 -28.29
C ALA A 153 -0.92 19.13 -28.42
N TRP A 154 -1.66 18.33 -29.20
CA TRP A 154 -1.26 16.97 -29.60
C TRP A 154 -0.97 16.04 -28.41
N SER A 155 -1.95 15.89 -27.51
CA SER A 155 -1.90 15.05 -26.30
C SER A 155 -2.14 13.55 -26.53
N GLY A 156 -2.40 13.12 -27.76
CA GLY A 156 -2.44 11.71 -28.19
C GLY A 156 -1.45 11.48 -29.32
N GLY A 157 -1.12 10.24 -29.65
CA GLY A 157 -0.25 9.86 -30.76
C GLY A 157 -0.88 10.03 -32.14
N VAL A 158 -0.19 9.62 -33.21
CA VAL A 158 -0.67 9.74 -34.59
C VAL A 158 -1.83 8.78 -34.85
N ASP A 159 -1.76 7.58 -34.30
CA ASP A 159 -2.80 6.55 -34.46
C ASP A 159 -3.88 6.63 -33.39
N GLY A 160 -3.70 7.53 -32.41
CA GLY A 160 -4.67 7.85 -31.36
C GLY A 160 -5.71 8.87 -31.80
N ARG A 161 -6.95 8.71 -31.36
CA ARG A 161 -8.05 9.67 -31.56
C ARG A 161 -8.33 10.51 -30.32
N GLN A 162 -7.85 10.09 -29.16
CA GLN A 162 -8.05 10.75 -27.88
C GLN A 162 -6.72 11.05 -27.20
N SER A 163 -6.73 11.96 -26.21
CA SER A 163 -5.55 12.20 -25.36
C SER A 163 -5.12 10.91 -24.70
N GLY A 164 -3.82 10.67 -24.63
CA GLY A 164 -3.28 9.47 -23.98
C GLY A 164 -3.40 8.19 -24.81
N GLU A 165 -3.99 8.22 -26.01
CA GLU A 165 -3.86 7.09 -26.94
C GLU A 165 -2.53 7.14 -27.69
N ASP A 166 -2.00 5.98 -28.08
CA ASP A 166 -0.78 5.87 -28.89
C ASP A 166 0.43 6.61 -28.28
N MET A 167 0.65 6.35 -26.99
CA MET A 167 1.74 6.92 -26.21
C MET A 167 2.93 5.95 -26.16
N VAL A 168 4.13 6.47 -26.35
CA VAL A 168 5.38 5.72 -26.30
C VAL A 168 6.16 6.15 -25.08
N THR A 169 6.51 5.18 -24.24
CA THR A 169 7.34 5.41 -23.05
C THR A 169 8.81 5.14 -23.38
N SER A 170 9.68 6.05 -22.97
CA SER A 170 11.12 5.94 -23.08
C SER A 170 11.79 6.17 -21.72
N VAL A 171 12.98 5.60 -21.54
CA VAL A 171 13.80 5.78 -20.34
C VAL A 171 15.00 6.63 -20.72
N TYR A 172 15.15 7.79 -20.07
CA TYR A 172 16.27 8.68 -20.31
C TYR A 172 17.43 8.38 -19.34
N ASP A 173 17.09 8.22 -18.06
CA ASP A 173 18.01 7.80 -16.99
C ASP A 173 17.23 6.97 -15.94
N ARG A 174 17.94 6.35 -15.00
CA ARG A 174 17.35 5.57 -13.91
C ARG A 174 16.41 6.46 -13.07
N GLY A 175 15.12 6.16 -13.12
CA GLY A 175 14.09 6.90 -12.39
C GLY A 175 13.61 8.18 -13.10
N VAL A 176 13.98 8.36 -14.38
CA VAL A 176 13.52 9.46 -15.24
C VAL A 176 12.88 8.86 -16.48
N TYR A 177 11.56 8.99 -16.56
CA TYR A 177 10.74 8.43 -17.63
C TYR A 177 10.10 9.53 -18.43
N GLN A 178 10.03 9.32 -19.74
CA GLN A 178 9.36 10.23 -20.64
C GLN A 178 8.31 9.48 -21.43
N ILE A 179 7.07 9.94 -21.33
CA ILE A 179 5.92 9.43 -22.06
C ILE A 179 5.60 10.45 -23.14
N LYS A 180 5.84 10.07 -24.39
CA LYS A 180 5.67 10.95 -25.54
C LYS A 180 4.56 10.42 -26.42
N SER A 181 3.69 11.30 -26.88
CA SER A 181 2.71 10.96 -27.90
C SER A 181 3.44 10.57 -29.19
N ASP A 182 3.15 9.40 -29.75
CA ASP A 182 3.86 8.92 -30.94
C ASP A 182 3.67 9.89 -32.10
N ALA A 183 4.76 10.21 -32.80
CA ALA A 183 4.79 11.08 -33.97
C ALA A 183 4.99 10.30 -35.28
N ILE A 184 5.25 8.99 -35.22
CA ILE A 184 5.64 8.15 -36.38
C ILE A 184 4.81 6.86 -36.45
N GLY A 185 3.58 6.85 -35.91
CA GLY A 185 2.70 5.67 -35.91
C GLY A 185 2.62 5.00 -37.28
N PHE A 186 2.95 3.70 -37.36
CA PHE A 186 2.95 2.80 -38.54
C PHE A 186 3.24 3.41 -39.94
N GLY A 187 4.06 4.48 -40.04
CA GLY A 187 4.30 5.19 -41.30
C GLY A 187 3.15 6.07 -41.81
N MET A 188 2.17 6.43 -40.97
CA MET A 188 1.14 7.41 -41.30
C MET A 188 1.67 8.85 -41.21
N PRO A 189 1.40 9.71 -42.20
CA PRO A 189 1.69 11.13 -42.08
C PRO A 189 0.76 11.75 -41.02
N CYS A 190 1.33 12.49 -40.06
CA CYS A 190 0.52 13.29 -39.16
C CYS A 190 -0.12 14.45 -39.93
N ASN A 191 -1.33 14.84 -39.53
CA ASN A 191 -2.04 15.97 -40.15
C ASN A 191 -2.32 17.06 -39.11
N GLY A 192 -2.12 18.31 -39.52
CA GLY A 192 -2.40 19.50 -38.71
C GLY A 192 -1.16 20.33 -38.40
N TYR A 193 -1.39 21.55 -37.94
CA TYR A 193 -0.31 22.50 -37.68
C TYR A 193 0.60 22.02 -36.54
N ARG A 194 1.89 21.83 -36.84
CA ARG A 194 2.92 21.32 -35.91
C ARG A 194 2.57 19.94 -35.31
N CYS A 195 1.95 19.05 -36.08
CA CYS A 195 1.57 17.71 -35.60
C CYS A 195 2.74 16.80 -35.20
N ASP A 196 3.98 17.17 -35.53
CA ASP A 196 5.21 16.48 -35.06
C ASP A 196 5.72 16.98 -33.70
N ASP A 197 5.25 18.14 -33.24
CA ASP A 197 5.68 18.79 -32.00
C ASP A 197 4.71 18.43 -30.88
N ARG A 198 4.72 17.13 -30.53
CA ARG A 198 3.73 16.53 -29.65
C ARG A 198 4.05 16.64 -28.17
N LEU A 199 3.04 16.42 -27.35
CA LEU A 199 3.14 16.41 -25.90
C LEU A 199 4.22 15.44 -25.42
N VAL A 200 4.97 15.91 -24.43
CA VAL A 200 5.94 15.16 -23.65
C VAL A 200 5.56 15.24 -22.19
N ILE A 201 5.46 14.08 -21.53
CA ILE A 201 5.15 13.95 -20.11
C ILE A 201 6.38 13.36 -19.43
N ASP A 202 6.98 14.10 -18.51
CA ASP A 202 8.15 13.66 -17.74
C ASP A 202 7.71 13.19 -16.35
N ILE A 203 8.17 12.00 -15.95
CA ILE A 203 8.00 11.44 -14.60
C ILE A 203 9.37 11.32 -13.96
N THR A 204 9.58 12.06 -12.88
CA THR A 204 10.86 12.12 -12.19
C THR A 204 10.71 12.03 -10.67
N ASN A 205 11.85 12.00 -9.97
CA ASN A 205 11.91 12.11 -8.51
C ASN A 205 11.00 11.13 -7.77
N LEU A 206 10.93 9.87 -8.23
CA LEU A 206 10.08 8.86 -7.60
C LEU A 206 10.57 8.55 -6.19
N SER A 207 9.63 8.55 -5.24
CA SER A 207 9.88 8.23 -3.84
C SER A 207 8.83 7.27 -3.30
N TYR A 208 9.26 6.42 -2.37
CA TYR A 208 8.47 5.37 -1.77
C TYR A 208 8.43 5.57 -0.27
N GLN A 209 7.22 5.66 0.27
CA GLN A 209 7.01 5.93 1.68
C GLN A 209 6.16 4.82 2.30
N LEU A 210 6.66 4.17 3.33
CA LEU A 210 5.90 3.16 4.08
C LEU A 210 4.59 3.79 4.60
N LEU A 211 3.52 2.98 4.60
CA LEU A 211 2.26 3.26 5.27
C LEU A 211 2.18 2.41 6.55
N PRO A 212 2.62 2.92 7.72
CA PRO A 212 2.68 2.16 8.97
C PRO A 212 1.36 1.44 9.33
N SER A 213 0.23 2.11 9.09
CA SER A 213 -1.11 1.58 9.39
C SER A 213 -1.50 0.34 8.58
N THR A 214 -0.74 0.02 7.53
CA THR A 214 -0.97 -1.16 6.68
C THR A 214 -0.07 -2.34 7.03
N VAL A 215 0.91 -2.14 7.92
CA VAL A 215 1.83 -3.18 8.33
C VAL A 215 1.09 -4.16 9.24
N ALA A 216 1.16 -5.43 8.91
CA ALA A 216 0.54 -6.51 9.66
C ALA A 216 1.44 -7.74 9.72
N GLN A 217 1.49 -8.35 10.90
CA GLN A 217 2.08 -9.66 11.12
C GLN A 217 1.21 -10.75 10.48
N ARG A 218 1.86 -11.76 9.90
CA ARG A 218 1.25 -13.00 9.43
C ARG A 218 1.53 -14.15 10.39
N ASP A 219 0.86 -15.28 10.17
CA ASP A 219 1.09 -16.49 10.95
C ASP A 219 2.56 -16.90 10.92
N SER A 220 3.08 -17.27 12.10
CA SER A 220 4.47 -17.73 12.27
C SER A 220 4.67 -19.01 11.48
N THR A 221 5.76 -19.10 10.72
CA THR A 221 6.03 -20.25 9.85
C THR A 221 6.89 -21.32 10.51
N ASP A 222 7.74 -20.94 11.46
CA ASP A 222 8.75 -21.83 12.04
C ASP A 222 8.88 -21.60 13.55
N GLU A 223 8.78 -22.67 14.33
CA GLU A 223 9.17 -22.70 15.75
C GLU A 223 10.09 -23.91 15.96
N ALA A 224 11.36 -23.63 16.26
CA ALA A 224 12.32 -24.65 16.66
C ALA A 224 12.67 -24.44 18.12
N GLN A 225 12.58 -25.51 18.93
CA GLN A 225 13.03 -25.52 20.31
C GLN A 225 14.15 -26.56 20.45
N GLU A 226 15.27 -26.14 21.03
CA GLU A 226 16.40 -27.01 21.33
C GLU A 226 16.81 -26.87 22.80
N ILE A 227 17.28 -27.97 23.39
CA ILE A 227 17.89 -27.96 24.72
C ILE A 227 19.34 -27.52 24.54
N LEU A 228 19.71 -26.38 25.13
CA LEU A 228 21.09 -25.90 25.15
C LEU A 228 21.93 -26.61 26.22
N GLY A 229 21.31 -27.02 27.32
CA GLY A 229 21.98 -27.75 28.38
C GLY A 229 21.15 -27.88 29.66
N VAL A 230 21.75 -28.51 30.66
CA VAL A 230 21.14 -28.72 31.98
C VAL A 230 22.11 -28.29 33.06
N ARG A 231 21.69 -27.39 33.95
CA ARG A 231 22.44 -26.99 35.14
C ARG A 231 22.07 -27.90 36.31
N ARG A 232 23.06 -28.38 37.05
CA ARG A 232 22.88 -29.28 38.19
C ARG A 232 23.36 -28.64 39.48
N ALA A 233 22.63 -28.86 40.55
CA ALA A 233 23.03 -28.54 41.92
C ALA A 233 22.74 -29.73 42.83
N THR A 234 23.66 -30.01 43.75
CA THR A 234 23.53 -31.12 44.69
C THR A 234 23.34 -30.56 46.09
N VAL A 235 22.31 -31.05 46.78
CA VAL A 235 22.00 -30.70 48.16
C VAL A 235 22.31 -31.92 49.03
N THR A 236 23.16 -31.75 50.05
CA THR A 236 23.64 -32.86 50.89
C THR A 236 23.21 -32.68 52.33
N ASN A 237 22.48 -33.65 52.88
CA ASN A 237 22.13 -33.71 54.30
C ASN A 237 22.99 -34.76 55.03
N GLU A 238 24.02 -34.29 55.72
CA GLU A 238 24.91 -35.14 56.53
C GLU A 238 24.38 -35.43 57.93
N SER A 239 23.23 -34.89 58.33
CA SER A 239 22.66 -35.11 59.67
C SER A 239 21.84 -36.38 59.76
N ASP A 240 21.42 -36.69 61.00
CA ASP A 240 20.55 -37.83 61.32
C ASP A 240 19.05 -37.46 61.29
N ILE A 241 18.70 -36.24 60.86
CA ILE A 241 17.31 -35.76 60.74
C ILE A 241 17.03 -35.21 59.34
N ASN A 242 15.76 -35.16 58.93
CA ASN A 242 15.37 -34.50 57.68
C ASN A 242 15.80 -33.03 57.70
N GLN A 243 16.33 -32.53 56.59
CA GLN A 243 16.66 -31.11 56.41
C GLN A 243 15.94 -30.56 55.18
N GLN A 244 15.57 -29.28 55.25
CA GLN A 244 14.98 -28.56 54.12
C GLN A 244 15.98 -27.56 53.57
N TYR A 245 16.01 -27.44 52.25
CA TYR A 245 16.87 -26.49 51.56
C TYR A 245 16.07 -25.76 50.50
N ARG A 246 16.37 -24.47 50.34
CA ARG A 246 15.94 -23.66 49.20
C ARG A 246 17.06 -23.65 48.17
N VAL A 247 16.76 -24.05 46.94
CA VAL A 247 17.67 -23.96 45.80
C VAL A 247 17.14 -22.91 44.85
N THR A 248 17.93 -21.87 44.62
CA THR A 248 17.58 -20.75 43.74
C THR A 248 18.52 -20.73 42.54
N PHE A 249 17.95 -20.85 41.34
CA PHE A 249 18.66 -20.66 40.06
C PHE A 249 18.42 -19.23 39.59
N SER A 250 19.50 -18.46 39.41
CA SER A 250 19.46 -17.13 38.82
C SER A 250 20.13 -17.15 37.45
N TYR A 251 19.43 -16.74 36.40
CA TYR A 251 19.96 -16.73 35.04
C TYR A 251 19.47 -15.52 34.25
N LYS A 252 20.21 -15.14 33.21
CA LYS A 252 19.76 -14.10 32.28
C LYS A 252 18.94 -14.73 31.15
N LYS A 253 17.65 -14.43 31.09
CA LYS A 253 16.85 -14.65 29.90
C LYS A 253 17.33 -13.66 28.83
N GLN A 254 17.56 -14.14 27.62
CA GLN A 254 18.03 -13.31 26.51
C GLN A 254 17.15 -13.53 25.30
N THR A 255 16.73 -12.44 24.66
CA THR A 255 16.04 -12.50 23.37
C THR A 255 16.73 -11.56 22.40
N SER A 256 17.19 -12.12 21.28
CA SER A 256 17.71 -11.36 20.14
C SER A 256 16.73 -11.39 18.98
N TRP A 257 16.76 -10.34 18.18
CA TRP A 257 15.90 -10.22 17.01
C TRP A 257 16.64 -9.66 15.82
N LYS A 258 16.13 -10.01 14.65
CA LYS A 258 16.61 -9.49 13.37
C LYS A 258 15.44 -9.37 12.41
N PHE A 259 15.19 -8.18 11.93
CA PHE A 259 14.27 -7.90 10.83
C PHE A 259 15.05 -7.79 9.52
N LYS A 260 14.55 -8.45 8.48
CA LYS A 260 15.12 -8.39 7.13
C LYS A 260 14.02 -8.25 6.09
N SER A 261 14.16 -7.32 5.16
CA SER A 261 13.19 -7.16 4.07
C SER A 261 13.19 -8.33 3.09
N SER A 262 12.05 -8.52 2.41
CA SER A 262 11.85 -9.65 1.50
C SER A 262 12.59 -9.49 0.16
N ILE A 263 12.71 -8.27 -0.36
CA ILE A 263 13.45 -7.97 -1.59
C ILE A 263 14.37 -6.75 -1.39
N ASN A 264 15.11 -6.37 -2.44
CA ASN A 264 16.00 -5.20 -2.39
C ASN A 264 15.25 -3.88 -2.58
N PHE A 265 14.01 -3.91 -3.08
CA PHE A 265 13.21 -2.71 -3.32
C PHE A 265 12.94 -1.94 -2.02
N GLU A 266 12.75 -2.65 -0.91
CA GLU A 266 12.49 -2.08 0.40
C GLU A 266 13.59 -1.13 0.87
N GLN A 267 14.82 -1.24 0.35
CA GLN A 267 15.90 -0.28 0.65
C GLN A 267 15.57 1.15 0.15
N ALA A 268 14.72 1.29 -0.85
CA ALA A 268 14.24 2.58 -1.35
C ALA A 268 12.99 3.08 -0.62
N VAL A 269 12.42 2.29 0.30
CA VAL A 269 11.19 2.63 1.02
C VAL A 269 11.55 3.31 2.34
N SER A 270 11.16 4.57 2.47
CA SER A 270 11.43 5.38 3.66
C SER A 270 10.29 5.30 4.68
N VAL A 271 10.65 5.34 5.96
CA VAL A 271 9.70 5.48 7.07
C VAL A 271 9.56 6.96 7.41
N LYS A 272 8.33 7.52 7.34
CA LYS A 272 8.13 8.97 7.53
C LYS A 272 8.18 9.41 9.00
N SER A 273 7.74 8.54 9.89
CA SER A 273 7.59 8.80 11.32
C SER A 273 7.97 7.56 12.09
N ASP A 274 8.45 7.73 13.31
CA ASP A 274 8.78 6.61 14.18
C ASP A 274 7.63 5.59 14.25
N PHE A 275 7.97 4.32 14.11
CA PHE A 275 7.01 3.24 13.94
C PHE A 275 7.52 1.96 14.61
N THR A 276 6.71 1.38 15.47
CA THR A 276 6.96 0.07 16.09
C THR A 276 6.14 -1.01 15.37
N LEU A 277 6.75 -2.15 15.06
CA LEU A 277 6.06 -3.29 14.46
C LEU A 277 4.87 -3.73 15.34
N PRO A 278 3.67 -3.92 14.76
CA PRO A 278 2.54 -4.46 15.49
C PRO A 278 2.73 -5.97 15.71
N PHE A 279 2.68 -6.41 16.96
CA PHE A 279 2.76 -7.82 17.32
C PHE A 279 1.39 -8.40 17.67
N ILE A 280 1.15 -9.63 17.22
CA ILE A 280 0.00 -10.47 17.57
C ILE A 280 0.53 -11.64 18.41
N GLY A 281 0.30 -11.57 19.73
CA GLY A 281 0.72 -12.58 20.71
C GLY A 281 1.54 -12.01 21.87
N GLU A 282 2.15 -12.89 22.66
CA GLU A 282 3.11 -12.52 23.71
C GLU A 282 4.51 -12.41 23.10
N SER A 283 4.97 -11.17 22.87
CA SER A 283 6.35 -10.88 22.48
C SER A 283 6.97 -9.97 23.52
N GLU A 284 8.20 -10.27 23.92
CA GLU A 284 9.01 -9.45 24.84
C GLU A 284 9.88 -8.41 24.10
N VAL A 285 9.80 -8.38 22.76
CA VAL A 285 10.65 -7.53 21.92
C VAL A 285 9.84 -6.42 21.27
N GLU A 286 10.37 -5.20 21.40
CA GLU A 286 9.90 -4.02 20.66
C GLU A 286 10.85 -3.72 19.50
N VAL A 287 10.34 -3.79 18.26
CA VAL A 287 11.13 -3.47 17.05
C VAL A 287 10.61 -2.18 16.46
N SER A 288 11.41 -1.12 16.52
CA SER A 288 11.05 0.22 16.06
C SER A 288 11.95 0.69 14.93
N PHE A 289 11.34 1.39 13.98
CA PHE A 289 11.98 2.08 12.87
C PHE A 289 11.89 3.58 13.10
N SER A 290 13.00 4.29 12.96
CA SER A 290 13.05 5.74 13.12
C SER A 290 12.61 6.45 11.85
N ALA A 291 12.10 7.68 11.99
CA ALA A 291 11.84 8.55 10.85
C ALA A 291 13.11 8.72 9.97
N GLY A 292 12.94 8.62 8.66
CA GLY A 292 14.02 8.68 7.66
C GLY A 292 14.77 7.36 7.44
N GLN A 293 14.59 6.36 8.32
CA GLN A 293 15.18 5.04 8.15
C GLN A 293 14.56 4.33 6.95
N SER A 294 15.38 3.55 6.23
CA SER A 294 14.89 2.66 5.18
C SER A 294 14.26 1.40 5.76
N TRP A 295 13.12 0.97 5.22
CA TRP A 295 12.46 -0.28 5.60
C TRP A 295 13.30 -1.52 5.25
N GLY A 296 14.14 -1.43 4.21
CA GLY A 296 15.05 -2.49 3.80
C GLY A 296 16.34 -2.57 4.60
N GLU A 297 16.58 -1.65 5.52
CA GLU A 297 17.72 -1.73 6.43
C GLU A 297 17.52 -2.84 7.46
N GLU A 298 18.59 -3.58 7.71
CA GLU A 298 18.59 -4.60 8.75
C GLU A 298 18.43 -3.94 10.12
N ASN A 299 17.35 -4.28 10.81
CA ASN A 299 17.08 -3.83 12.17
C ASN A 299 17.27 -5.01 13.11
N SER A 300 18.24 -4.93 14.01
CA SER A 300 18.55 -6.01 14.95
C SER A 300 18.83 -5.46 16.33
N GLY A 301 18.61 -6.31 17.32
CA GLY A 301 18.84 -5.95 18.72
C GLY A 301 18.81 -7.18 19.61
N ALA A 302 19.10 -6.95 20.90
CA ALA A 302 19.00 -7.95 21.93
C ALA A 302 18.55 -7.30 23.25
N ALA A 303 17.69 -8.01 23.97
CA ALA A 303 17.25 -7.67 25.31
C ALA A 303 17.63 -8.80 26.26
N SER A 304 17.88 -8.45 27.53
CA SER A 304 18.15 -9.43 28.56
C SER A 304 17.50 -9.04 29.88
N GLU A 305 16.94 -10.00 30.58
CA GLU A 305 16.34 -9.85 31.91
C GLU A 305 16.93 -10.90 32.85
N LEU A 306 17.13 -10.54 34.12
CA LEU A 306 17.54 -11.50 35.14
C LEU A 306 16.30 -12.19 35.72
N VAL A 307 16.26 -13.52 35.63
CA VAL A 307 15.18 -14.36 36.13
C VAL A 307 15.70 -15.24 37.27
N THR A 308 14.85 -15.49 38.27
CA THR A 308 15.17 -16.34 39.42
C THR A 308 14.10 -17.39 39.63
N ASP A 309 14.46 -18.67 39.53
CA ASP A 309 13.58 -19.80 39.83
C ASP A 309 14.00 -20.46 41.13
N THR A 310 13.04 -20.75 42.00
CA THR A 310 13.30 -21.32 43.33
C THR A 310 12.52 -22.60 43.54
N ILE A 311 13.18 -23.61 44.10
CA ILE A 311 12.55 -24.85 44.55
C ILE A 311 12.96 -25.16 45.99
N VAL A 312 12.05 -25.72 46.77
CA VAL A 312 12.32 -26.19 48.14
C VAL A 312 12.43 -27.70 48.12
N VAL A 313 13.52 -28.22 48.67
CA VAL A 313 13.89 -29.63 48.65
C VAL A 313 13.96 -30.18 50.07
N ASN A 314 13.26 -31.29 50.32
CA ASN A 314 13.35 -32.03 51.57
C ASN A 314 14.35 -33.18 51.40
N VAL A 315 15.49 -33.11 52.07
CA VAL A 315 16.56 -34.11 51.95
C VAL A 315 16.57 -35.01 53.20
N PRO A 316 16.35 -36.32 53.07
CA PRO A 316 16.39 -37.25 54.20
C PRO A 316 17.78 -37.34 54.87
N PRO A 317 17.89 -37.95 56.07
CA PRO A 317 19.16 -38.11 56.76
C PRO A 317 20.15 -38.90 55.90
N LYS A 318 21.41 -38.50 55.93
CA LYS A 318 22.51 -39.16 55.22
C LYS A 318 22.25 -39.37 53.73
N ARG A 319 21.60 -38.40 53.07
CA ARG A 319 21.33 -38.43 51.62
C ARG A 319 21.82 -37.19 50.90
N ARG A 320 22.06 -37.35 49.60
CA ARG A 320 22.22 -36.26 48.65
C ARG A 320 21.08 -36.27 47.64
N GLN A 321 20.60 -35.08 47.27
CA GLN A 321 19.54 -34.88 46.28
C GLN A 321 20.03 -33.94 45.19
N GLU A 322 19.90 -34.35 43.92
CA GLU A 322 20.15 -33.46 42.79
C GLU A 322 18.93 -32.59 42.48
N VAL A 323 19.20 -31.36 42.05
CA VAL A 323 18.24 -30.41 41.49
C VAL A 323 18.77 -29.94 40.16
N LEU A 324 17.92 -29.98 39.13
CA LEU A 324 18.28 -29.79 37.74
C LEU A 324 17.44 -28.64 37.17
N MET A 325 18.04 -27.82 36.31
CA MET A 325 17.34 -26.82 35.50
C MET A 325 17.74 -26.96 34.03
N THR A 326 16.77 -27.09 33.13
CA THR A 326 17.03 -27.16 31.68
C THR A 326 17.03 -25.75 31.07
N ILE A 327 18.00 -25.47 30.21
CA ILE A 327 18.05 -24.25 29.40
C ILE A 327 17.65 -24.59 27.97
N TYR A 328 16.70 -23.83 27.45
CA TYR A 328 16.20 -23.96 26.09
C TYR A 328 16.62 -22.76 25.23
N LYS A 329 16.71 -23.02 23.93
CA LYS A 329 16.71 -21.98 22.89
C LYS A 329 15.53 -22.20 21.97
N THR A 330 14.78 -21.14 21.72
CA THR A 330 13.69 -21.12 20.74
C THR A 330 14.00 -20.16 19.62
N SER A 331 13.73 -20.55 18.37
CA SER A 331 13.79 -19.67 17.21
C SER A 331 12.41 -19.57 16.58
N LYS A 332 11.93 -18.34 16.33
CA LYS A 332 10.65 -18.06 15.67
C LYS A 332 10.83 -17.08 14.52
N VAL A 333 10.06 -17.26 13.44
CA VAL A 333 10.03 -16.33 12.30
C VAL A 333 8.61 -15.81 12.09
N TYR A 334 8.46 -14.49 12.15
CA TYR A 334 7.21 -13.77 11.94
C TYR A 334 7.27 -12.99 10.63
N PRO A 335 6.55 -13.42 9.58
CA PRO A 335 6.47 -12.67 8.34
C PRO A 335 5.60 -11.42 8.50
N TYR A 336 6.04 -10.31 7.95
CA TYR A 336 5.32 -9.03 7.91
C TYR A 336 5.00 -8.64 6.47
N LYS A 337 3.85 -7.99 6.30
CA LYS A 337 3.46 -7.35 5.05
C LYS A 337 2.91 -5.95 5.33
N GLY A 338 3.22 -5.01 4.46
CA GLY A 338 2.63 -3.68 4.45
C GLY A 338 2.48 -3.14 3.03
N GLN A 339 2.19 -1.85 2.95
CA GLN A 339 2.14 -1.09 1.70
C GLN A 339 3.05 0.13 1.80
N ALA A 340 3.66 0.49 0.67
CA ALA A 340 4.32 1.76 0.48
C ALA A 340 3.59 2.58 -0.58
N ARG A 341 3.42 3.88 -0.34
CA ARG A 341 2.87 4.83 -1.30
C ARG A 341 3.99 5.34 -2.21
N VAL A 342 3.68 5.44 -3.50
CA VAL A 342 4.54 6.07 -4.51
C VAL A 342 4.16 7.54 -4.66
N SER A 343 5.17 8.39 -4.77
CA SER A 343 5.02 9.79 -5.14
C SER A 343 6.06 10.13 -6.21
N TYR A 344 5.80 11.15 -7.02
CA TYR A 344 6.63 11.51 -8.17
C TYR A 344 6.42 12.97 -8.55
N ASP A 345 7.33 13.50 -9.36
CA ASP A 345 7.17 14.80 -9.98
C ASP A 345 6.63 14.60 -11.41
N LEU A 346 5.56 15.31 -11.74
CA LEU A 346 4.87 15.29 -13.04
C LEU A 346 5.22 16.54 -13.83
N GLY A 347 5.97 16.41 -14.91
CA GLY A 347 6.29 17.49 -15.85
C GLY A 347 5.47 17.37 -17.14
N LEU A 348 4.92 18.49 -17.62
CA LEU A 348 4.32 18.60 -18.96
C LEU A 348 5.13 19.56 -19.81
N TYR A 349 5.54 19.10 -20.99
CA TYR A 349 6.23 19.89 -21.99
C TYR A 349 5.54 19.79 -23.35
N GLY A 350 5.34 20.94 -23.99
CA GLY A 350 4.75 21.05 -25.31
C GLY A 350 4.37 22.48 -25.62
N PHE A 351 3.74 22.71 -26.76
CA PHE A 351 3.24 24.05 -27.10
C PHE A 351 1.75 24.20 -26.77
N LEU A 352 1.36 25.40 -26.37
CA LEU A 352 -0.03 25.73 -26.08
C LEU A 352 -0.82 26.06 -27.37
N SER A 353 -2.09 25.71 -27.40
CA SER A 353 -2.97 26.00 -28.54
C SER A 353 -3.21 27.51 -28.75
N TYR A 354 -3.42 27.93 -30.00
CA TYR A 354 -3.55 29.34 -30.44
C TYR A 354 -4.67 30.13 -29.77
N SER A 355 -5.73 29.45 -29.36
CA SER A 355 -6.85 30.00 -28.61
C SER A 355 -7.57 28.81 -28.02
N GLY A 356 -7.53 28.66 -26.70
CA GLY A 356 -7.99 27.42 -26.03
C GLY A 356 -6.89 26.81 -25.17
N ASN A 357 -6.30 27.59 -24.28
CA ASN A 357 -5.35 27.12 -23.29
C ASN A 357 -5.64 27.78 -21.95
N ALA A 358 -5.20 27.14 -20.88
CA ALA A 358 -5.50 27.56 -19.52
C ALA A 358 -4.38 28.42 -18.91
N ASP A 359 -3.40 28.87 -19.69
CA ASP A 359 -2.39 29.79 -19.17
C ASP A 359 -3.08 31.07 -18.71
N ILE A 360 -2.69 31.63 -17.57
CA ILE A 360 -3.29 32.87 -17.05
C ILE A 360 -3.15 34.04 -18.03
N GLU A 361 -2.13 34.04 -18.88
CA GLU A 361 -1.92 35.06 -19.91
C GLU A 361 -2.72 34.78 -21.20
N HIS A 362 -3.31 33.59 -21.35
CA HIS A 362 -4.04 33.12 -22.53
C HIS A 362 -3.30 33.43 -23.86
N PRO A 363 -2.01 33.05 -24.00
CA PRO A 363 -1.20 33.44 -25.16
C PRO A 363 -1.72 32.80 -26.44
N ILE A 364 -1.70 33.59 -27.51
CA ILE A 364 -2.14 33.15 -28.85
C ILE A 364 -0.98 32.82 -29.79
N ASN A 365 0.26 33.06 -29.39
CA ASN A 365 1.46 32.81 -30.21
C ASN A 365 1.96 31.36 -30.16
N ARG A 366 1.21 30.44 -29.55
CA ARG A 366 1.54 29.02 -29.39
C ARG A 366 2.92 28.77 -28.76
N PRO A 367 3.18 29.34 -27.57
CA PRO A 367 4.49 29.21 -26.93
C PRO A 367 4.70 27.76 -26.44
N HIS A 368 5.96 27.31 -26.43
CA HIS A 368 6.35 26.14 -25.67
C HIS A 368 6.35 26.46 -24.18
N LYS A 369 5.81 25.55 -23.38
CA LYS A 369 5.75 25.71 -21.93
C LYS A 369 6.14 24.41 -21.23
N TYR A 370 6.97 24.53 -20.22
CA TYR A 370 7.21 23.47 -19.25
C TYR A 370 6.52 23.82 -17.94
N TYR A 371 5.85 22.86 -17.32
CA TYR A 371 5.30 23.03 -15.99
C TYR A 371 5.35 21.71 -15.23
N GLN A 372 5.65 21.78 -13.93
CA GLN A 372 5.83 20.60 -13.08
C GLN A 372 5.02 20.70 -11.79
N TRP A 373 4.40 19.60 -11.39
CA TRP A 373 3.77 19.40 -10.08
C TRP A 373 4.45 18.29 -9.29
N GLU A 374 4.29 18.32 -7.97
CA GLU A 374 4.57 17.20 -7.08
C GLU A 374 3.27 16.43 -6.82
N ILE A 375 3.28 15.12 -7.05
CA ILE A 375 2.10 14.25 -6.90
C ILE A 375 2.31 13.27 -5.75
N GLY A 376 1.30 13.15 -4.88
CA GLY A 376 1.28 12.18 -3.77
C GLY A 376 2.16 12.53 -2.56
N ARG A 377 2.81 13.70 -2.56
CA ARG A 377 3.61 14.26 -1.45
C ARG A 377 3.28 15.73 -1.26
N LYS A 378 3.37 16.24 -0.02
CA LYS A 378 3.24 17.66 0.28
C LYS A 378 4.56 18.16 0.88
N THR A 379 5.38 18.81 0.06
CA THR A 379 6.58 19.51 0.54
C THR A 379 6.23 20.98 0.84
N SER A 380 6.99 21.60 1.74
CA SER A 380 6.81 23.02 2.05
C SER A 380 7.19 23.86 0.83
N GLY A 381 6.22 24.61 0.27
CA GLY A 381 6.41 25.36 -0.97
C GLY A 381 6.33 24.50 -2.24
N GLY A 382 5.96 23.22 -2.12
CA GLY A 382 5.75 22.31 -3.24
C GLY A 382 4.55 22.71 -4.11
N ASN A 383 4.64 22.40 -5.39
CA ASN A 383 3.59 22.72 -6.35
C ASN A 383 2.58 21.58 -6.51
N ASN A 384 1.49 21.61 -5.75
CA ASN A 384 0.55 20.50 -5.64
C ASN A 384 -0.67 20.68 -6.54
N LEU A 385 -0.91 19.76 -7.47
CA LEU A 385 -2.00 19.85 -8.45
C LEU A 385 -3.38 19.94 -7.79
N GLY A 386 -3.68 19.01 -6.87
CA GLY A 386 -4.94 19.01 -6.12
C GLY A 386 -5.18 20.32 -5.37
N ASP A 387 -4.16 20.86 -4.69
CA ASP A 387 -4.29 22.10 -3.93
C ASP A 387 -4.59 23.30 -4.85
N GLN A 388 -3.99 23.37 -6.05
CA GLN A 388 -4.33 24.42 -7.02
C GLN A 388 -5.79 24.31 -7.49
N PHE A 389 -6.25 23.09 -7.79
CA PHE A 389 -7.58 22.86 -8.33
C PHE A 389 -8.69 23.06 -7.28
N GLU A 390 -8.47 22.62 -6.04
CA GLU A 390 -9.38 22.85 -4.91
C GLU A 390 -9.58 24.35 -4.65
N ASN A 391 -8.51 25.13 -4.79
CA ASN A 391 -8.49 26.57 -4.54
C ASN A 391 -8.66 27.43 -5.80
N ARG A 392 -9.08 26.83 -6.93
CA ARG A 392 -9.23 27.45 -8.26
C ARG A 392 -9.91 28.82 -8.32
N ASN A 393 -10.79 29.16 -7.38
CA ASN A 393 -11.55 30.41 -7.38
C ASN A 393 -10.88 31.53 -6.56
N LEU A 394 -9.73 31.28 -5.93
CA LEU A 394 -9.04 32.28 -5.13
C LEU A 394 -8.16 33.16 -6.03
N PRO A 395 -8.39 34.48 -6.08
CA PRO A 395 -7.70 35.39 -7.00
C PRO A 395 -6.23 35.69 -6.62
N LEU A 396 -5.70 35.08 -5.55
CA LEU A 396 -4.42 35.44 -4.92
C LEU A 396 -3.44 34.27 -4.80
N GLN A 397 -3.66 33.18 -5.51
CA GLN A 397 -2.64 32.14 -5.59
C GLN A 397 -1.69 32.42 -6.75
N ASP A 398 -0.38 32.31 -6.50
CA ASP A 398 0.68 32.32 -7.51
C ASP A 398 0.61 31.02 -8.34
N HIS A 399 -0.51 30.80 -9.02
CA HIS A 399 -0.74 29.64 -9.86
C HIS A 399 -0.69 30.07 -11.32
N THR A 400 -0.02 29.25 -12.12
CA THR A 400 0.26 29.54 -13.52
C THR A 400 -0.94 29.31 -14.44
N TRP A 401 -1.96 28.58 -13.95
CA TRP A 401 -3.10 28.11 -14.71
C TRP A 401 -4.42 28.74 -14.24
N ASP A 402 -5.24 29.18 -15.19
CA ASP A 402 -6.61 29.66 -15.03
C ASP A 402 -7.57 28.47 -14.93
N TRP A 403 -7.62 27.88 -13.73
CA TRP A 403 -8.52 26.78 -13.41
C TRP A 403 -10.03 27.10 -13.57
N PRO A 404 -10.50 28.33 -13.29
CA PRO A 404 -11.87 28.74 -13.64
C PRO A 404 -12.15 28.61 -15.15
N TRP A 405 -11.21 29.02 -16.01
CA TRP A 405 -11.34 28.82 -17.45
C TRP A 405 -11.43 27.34 -17.84
N VAL A 406 -10.63 26.46 -17.21
CA VAL A 406 -10.71 25.00 -17.42
C VAL A 406 -12.11 24.48 -17.10
N VAL A 407 -12.64 24.85 -15.94
CA VAL A 407 -13.99 24.43 -15.50
C VAL A 407 -15.07 24.97 -16.43
N ASN A 408 -14.95 26.21 -16.91
CA ASN A 408 -15.92 26.80 -17.84
C ASN A 408 -15.88 26.14 -19.23
N SER A 409 -14.69 25.75 -19.70
CA SER A 409 -14.50 25.15 -21.02
C SER A 409 -14.90 23.68 -21.09
N PHE A 410 -14.57 22.91 -20.05
CA PHE A 410 -14.74 21.44 -20.05
C PHE A 410 -15.82 20.93 -19.07
N GLY A 411 -16.21 21.76 -18.10
CA GLY A 411 -17.13 21.39 -17.03
C GLY A 411 -16.43 20.81 -15.80
N LEU A 412 -16.90 21.20 -14.62
CA LEU A 412 -16.34 20.76 -13.33
C LEU A 412 -16.24 19.23 -13.17
N PRO A 413 -17.26 18.42 -13.51
CA PRO A 413 -17.19 16.97 -13.25
C PRO A 413 -16.06 16.29 -14.02
N TYR A 414 -15.82 16.68 -15.28
CA TYR A 414 -14.77 16.09 -16.10
C TYR A 414 -13.38 16.51 -15.63
N ALA A 415 -13.19 17.81 -15.37
CA ALA A 415 -11.93 18.31 -14.82
C ALA A 415 -11.59 17.65 -13.48
N GLN A 416 -12.56 17.57 -12.56
CA GLN A 416 -12.37 16.91 -11.27
C GLN A 416 -12.00 15.42 -11.42
N ALA A 417 -12.66 14.69 -12.32
CA ALA A 417 -12.36 13.28 -12.55
C ALA A 417 -10.91 13.05 -13.03
N VAL A 418 -10.38 13.94 -13.88
CA VAL A 418 -8.97 13.90 -14.30
C VAL A 418 -8.04 14.18 -13.13
N ILE A 419 -8.32 15.21 -12.32
CA ILE A 419 -7.50 15.54 -11.14
C ILE A 419 -7.52 14.38 -10.12
N ASP A 420 -8.69 13.83 -9.82
CA ASP A 420 -8.85 12.71 -8.89
C ASP A 420 -8.09 11.46 -9.36
N ALA A 421 -8.05 11.22 -10.68
CA ALA A 421 -7.31 10.10 -11.25
C ALA A 421 -5.80 10.25 -11.11
N ILE A 422 -5.28 11.48 -11.22
CA ILE A 422 -3.85 11.79 -11.04
C ILE A 422 -3.47 11.71 -9.56
N GLU A 423 -4.31 12.26 -8.68
CA GLU A 423 -4.11 12.28 -7.22
C GLU A 423 -4.44 10.92 -6.56
N ARG A 424 -4.97 9.97 -7.34
CA ARG A 424 -5.24 8.61 -6.88
C ARG A 424 -3.98 8.00 -6.28
N PRO A 425 -4.02 7.50 -5.04
CA PRO A 425 -2.85 6.90 -4.42
C PRO A 425 -2.33 5.70 -5.24
N ILE A 426 -1.04 5.70 -5.53
CA ILE A 426 -0.34 4.54 -6.08
C ILE A 426 0.35 3.83 -4.92
N VAL A 427 0.10 2.53 -4.76
CA VAL A 427 0.65 1.73 -3.66
C VAL A 427 1.33 0.47 -4.18
N THR A 428 2.37 0.03 -3.48
CA THR A 428 3.05 -1.24 -3.72
C THR A 428 3.15 -2.03 -2.43
N GLU A 429 3.09 -3.36 -2.54
CA GLU A 429 3.31 -4.25 -1.41
C GLU A 429 4.79 -4.22 -0.99
N VAL A 430 5.03 -4.21 0.32
CA VAL A 430 6.36 -4.38 0.92
C VAL A 430 6.30 -5.46 1.99
N GLY A 431 7.42 -6.15 2.24
CA GLY A 431 7.46 -7.21 3.23
C GLY A 431 8.81 -7.34 3.93
N GLY A 432 8.83 -8.21 4.92
CA GLY A 432 10.05 -8.62 5.61
C GLY A 432 9.75 -9.66 6.67
N ASP A 433 10.79 -10.33 7.13
CA ASP A 433 10.70 -11.36 8.15
C ASP A 433 11.39 -10.87 9.42
N LEU A 434 10.70 -11.01 10.55
CA LEU A 434 11.27 -10.83 11.87
C LEU A 434 11.64 -12.20 12.43
N SER A 435 12.94 -12.44 12.59
CA SER A 435 13.48 -13.61 13.26
C SER A 435 13.75 -13.28 14.73
N LEU A 436 13.16 -14.05 15.64
CA LEU A 436 13.43 -14.00 17.08
C LEU A 436 14.22 -15.24 17.51
N GLN A 437 15.20 -15.05 18.40
CA GLN A 437 15.86 -16.13 19.12
C GLN A 437 15.83 -15.83 20.62
N SER A 438 15.25 -16.74 21.41
CA SER A 438 15.17 -16.60 22.86
C SER A 438 15.91 -17.73 23.55
N VAL A 439 16.64 -17.41 24.60
CA VAL A 439 17.30 -18.36 25.52
C VAL A 439 16.72 -18.16 26.91
N TYR A 440 16.19 -19.23 27.50
CA TYR A 440 15.54 -19.20 28.81
C TYR A 440 15.68 -20.53 29.54
N GLY A 441 15.67 -20.48 30.87
CA GLY A 441 15.47 -21.65 31.71
C GLY A 441 13.99 -22.03 31.71
N ALA A 442 13.72 -23.32 31.51
CA ALA A 442 12.41 -23.90 31.74
C ALA A 442 12.62 -25.24 32.45
N ASP A 443 11.82 -25.47 33.48
CA ASP A 443 11.80 -26.68 34.31
C ASP A 443 12.93 -26.80 35.33
N VAL A 444 12.63 -26.48 36.61
CA VAL A 444 13.42 -26.88 37.78
C VAL A 444 12.82 -28.17 38.35
N TYR A 445 13.60 -29.24 38.42
CA TYR A 445 13.11 -30.57 38.82
C TYR A 445 14.13 -31.35 39.64
N TYR A 446 13.65 -32.39 40.33
CA TYR A 446 14.47 -33.29 41.13
C TYR A 446 15.21 -34.30 40.24
N GLY A 447 16.51 -34.44 40.47
CA GLY A 447 17.34 -35.52 39.92
C GLY A 447 17.43 -36.72 40.86
N GLU A 448 18.54 -37.46 40.78
CA GLU A 448 18.74 -38.68 41.56
C GLU A 448 18.91 -38.36 43.07
N THR A 449 18.36 -39.23 43.92
CA THR A 449 18.63 -39.25 45.37
C THR A 449 19.58 -40.39 45.66
N GLU A 450 20.71 -40.12 46.33
CA GLU A 450 21.70 -41.14 46.65
C GLU A 450 22.02 -41.14 48.15
N ASP A 451 22.32 -42.32 48.69
CA ASP A 451 22.73 -42.47 50.08
C ASP A 451 24.22 -42.08 50.23
N LEU A 452 24.53 -41.36 51.31
CA LEU A 452 25.91 -41.09 51.73
C LEU A 452 26.44 -42.37 52.41
N GLU A 453 26.95 -43.33 51.62
CA GLU A 453 27.50 -44.57 52.20
C GLU A 453 28.52 -44.25 53.31
N SER A 454 28.39 -44.95 54.45
CA SER A 454 29.45 -45.01 55.46
C SER A 454 30.69 -45.60 54.82
N SER A 455 31.76 -44.81 54.68
CA SER A 455 33.02 -45.21 54.07
C SER A 455 33.53 -46.53 54.66
N ASN A 456 33.39 -47.63 53.93
CA ASN A 456 34.13 -48.88 54.18
C ASN A 456 34.14 -49.83 52.99
N ARG A 457 34.27 -49.31 51.76
CA ARG A 457 34.82 -50.10 50.64
C ARG A 457 35.78 -49.26 49.81
N VAL A 458 37.03 -49.70 49.79
CA VAL A 458 38.11 -49.17 48.94
C VAL A 458 37.62 -49.14 47.48
N ARG A 459 37.42 -47.94 46.93
CA ARG A 459 37.38 -47.71 45.49
C ARG A 459 38.64 -46.94 45.11
N ARG A 460 39.40 -47.54 44.21
CA ARG A 460 40.54 -46.96 43.50
C ARG A 460 40.21 -45.55 43.03
N SER A 461 41.18 -44.66 43.23
CA SER A 461 41.36 -43.40 42.51
C SER A 461 40.94 -43.53 41.04
N LEU A 462 39.77 -42.98 40.72
CA LEU A 462 39.46 -42.52 39.38
C LEU A 462 39.42 -41.01 39.49
N ASP A 463 40.32 -40.41 38.72
CA ASP A 463 40.60 -38.99 38.68
C ASP A 463 39.35 -38.13 38.57
N ASN A 464 39.42 -36.98 39.24
CA ASN A 464 38.59 -35.82 38.98
C ASN A 464 38.55 -35.52 37.47
N ALA A 465 37.41 -35.78 36.85
CA ALA A 465 37.01 -35.10 35.64
C ALA A 465 35.47 -35.07 35.62
N SER A 466 34.94 -33.88 35.90
CA SER A 466 33.65 -33.43 35.36
C SER A 466 33.53 -33.89 33.91
N GLU A 467 32.72 -34.92 33.64
CA GLU A 467 32.51 -35.39 32.28
C GLU A 467 31.55 -34.42 31.60
N TRP A 468 32.13 -33.39 30.99
CA TRP A 468 31.44 -32.46 30.13
C TRP A 468 31.04 -33.19 28.86
N LYS A 469 29.74 -33.39 28.64
CA LYS A 469 29.25 -33.55 27.27
C LYS A 469 29.16 -32.15 26.66
N VAL A 470 30.32 -31.64 26.22
CA VAL A 470 30.41 -30.39 25.45
C VAL A 470 29.71 -30.63 24.12
N ILE A 471 28.47 -30.17 24.02
CA ILE A 471 27.89 -29.77 22.73
C ILE A 471 28.24 -28.29 22.62
N ASN A 472 29.14 -27.96 21.68
CA ASN A 472 29.60 -26.60 21.39
C ASN A 472 28.46 -25.58 21.48
N THR A 473 28.55 -24.60 22.38
CA THR A 473 28.03 -23.24 22.19
C THR A 473 28.63 -22.29 23.25
N PHE A 474 29.20 -21.19 22.81
CA PHE A 474 29.89 -20.20 23.64
C PHE A 474 28.93 -19.24 24.39
N ASP A 475 27.60 -19.37 24.27
CA ASP A 475 26.70 -18.24 24.54
C ASP A 475 25.59 -18.40 25.60
N ALA A 476 25.42 -19.54 26.30
CA ALA A 476 24.30 -19.68 27.25
C ALA A 476 24.62 -20.20 28.66
N LEU A 477 25.68 -20.99 28.84
CA LEU A 477 25.91 -21.73 30.09
C LEU A 477 26.69 -21.01 31.22
N PRO A 478 27.54 -19.99 30.98
CA PRO A 478 28.32 -19.38 32.08
C PRO A 478 27.52 -18.42 32.98
N TYR A 479 26.23 -18.17 32.71
CA TYR A 479 25.44 -17.14 33.42
C TYR A 479 24.36 -17.68 34.36
N VAL A 480 24.38 -18.98 34.69
CA VAL A 480 23.45 -19.58 35.66
C VAL A 480 24.11 -19.71 37.03
N ASN A 481 23.76 -18.80 37.94
CA ASN A 481 24.15 -18.85 39.35
C ASN A 481 23.18 -19.74 40.13
N VAL A 482 23.71 -20.56 41.05
CA VAL A 482 22.89 -21.40 41.91
C VAL A 482 23.25 -21.14 43.37
N GLU A 483 22.23 -20.83 44.17
CA GLU A 483 22.34 -20.62 45.60
C GLU A 483 21.58 -21.72 46.33
N VAL A 484 22.20 -22.29 47.37
CA VAL A 484 21.59 -23.31 48.23
C VAL A 484 21.60 -22.80 49.65
N GLU A 485 20.42 -22.60 50.22
CA GLU A 485 20.21 -22.13 51.58
C GLU A 485 19.52 -23.21 52.40
N ARG A 486 20.05 -23.53 53.58
CA ARG A 486 19.38 -24.42 54.53
C ARG A 486 18.30 -23.64 55.29
N LEU A 487 17.08 -24.17 55.34
CA LEU A 487 15.92 -23.56 56.01
C LEU A 487 15.81 -23.96 57.49
#